data_AF-F9ZQF7-F1
#
_entry.id   AF-F9ZQF7-F1
#
_cell.length_a   1.000
_cell.length_b   1.000
_cell.length_c   1.000
_cell.angle_alpha   90.00
_cell.angle_beta   90.00
_cell.angle_gamma   90.00
#
_symmetry.space_group_name_H-M   'P 1'
#
loop_
_entity.id
_entity.type
_entity.pdbx_description
1 polymer ?
#
loop_
_entity_poly.entity_id
_entity_poly.type
_entity_poly.pdbx_seq_one_letter_code
_entity_poly.pdbx_strand_id
1 'polypeptide(L)'
;MTQNLDLGITGMTCEHCARTVEKALRAVPGVLAAEVSWPERRARIQASADLDPAALGRAVTAAGYGIGDGDYHGGSLHVAIIGSGSAAFAAALRLVEGGARVTMIEAGTLGGTCVNVGCVPSKIFIRAAQTAHILQAHPVAGLEHHRSRVDRRAMQAQQQARVEALRQAKYQRVLEVHPQITLRRGRARFLDRQHLEIADGSGRKDVVSADRVLIATGSRPAIPPIRGLDQTPYWTSTEALAATEIPRRLLVIGASIVALELAQAFARLGSSVTILARSTLLSQLDSEIGKALKTILEGEGLDIRLHSQPDSVHYRDGQFHTRLGEADLISDALLVATGRRANTDDLGLEALGVACNAQGAIAVDSAMRSTVAGIFAAGDCSTLPQYVYVAAAAGTRAAVNMLGGDAQLDLAVLPAVVFTDPQVATVGLDEKAARAAGHRVTVRRLNLDQVPRALANFDTRGFIKMVADADTDRLLGVQVLAAEGGELIQTAAVALRAGWRIEDLASMLFPYLTMVEGLKLCAQTFTKDVSELSCCAG
;
A
#
# COMPACT_ATOMS: atom_id res chain seq x y z
N MET A 1 -54.99 -4.15 27.06
CA MET A 1 -54.71 -4.73 25.73
C MET A 1 -53.21 -4.92 25.62
N THR A 2 -52.76 -6.03 25.03
CA THR A 2 -51.33 -6.30 24.81
C THR A 2 -50.99 -6.11 23.34
N GLN A 3 -49.77 -5.69 23.06
CA GLN A 3 -49.21 -5.56 21.71
C GLN A 3 -47.94 -6.41 21.59
N ASN A 4 -47.70 -6.94 20.40
CA ASN A 4 -46.46 -7.64 20.06
C ASN A 4 -45.61 -6.71 19.20
N LEU A 5 -44.36 -6.52 19.60
CA LEU A 5 -43.37 -5.68 18.96
C LEU A 5 -42.18 -6.54 18.53
N ASP A 6 -41.57 -6.16 17.42
CA ASP A 6 -40.41 -6.85 16.86
C ASP A 6 -39.31 -5.84 16.56
N LEU A 7 -38.12 -6.05 17.12
CA LEU A 7 -37.00 -5.11 17.06
C LEU A 7 -35.75 -5.81 16.52
N GLY A 8 -35.15 -5.24 15.47
CA GLY A 8 -33.83 -5.64 15.01
C GLY A 8 -32.74 -5.14 15.96
N ILE A 9 -31.86 -6.04 16.39
CA ILE A 9 -30.78 -5.75 17.34
C ILE A 9 -29.43 -5.87 16.64
N THR A 10 -28.62 -4.82 16.64
CA THR A 10 -27.27 -4.80 16.08
C THR A 10 -26.19 -4.85 17.18
N GLY A 11 -24.99 -5.34 16.85
CA GLY A 11 -23.86 -5.41 17.78
C GLY A 11 -23.78 -6.68 18.64
N MET A 12 -24.72 -7.62 18.54
CA MET A 12 -24.61 -8.92 19.21
C MET A 12 -23.63 -9.84 18.48
N THR A 13 -22.63 -10.36 19.20
CA THR A 13 -21.59 -11.25 18.63
C THR A 13 -21.62 -12.68 19.18
N CYS A 14 -22.40 -12.94 20.22
CA CYS A 14 -22.58 -14.26 20.81
C CYS A 14 -23.90 -14.39 21.59
N GLU A 15 -24.21 -15.60 22.04
CA GLU A 15 -25.38 -15.91 22.87
C GLU A 15 -25.43 -15.13 24.20
N HIS A 16 -24.26 -14.77 24.75
CA HIS A 16 -24.21 -13.93 25.94
C HIS A 16 -24.67 -12.49 25.67
N CYS A 17 -24.48 -11.98 24.45
CA CYS A 17 -25.02 -10.69 24.05
C CYS A 17 -26.56 -10.70 24.00
N ALA A 18 -27.17 -11.75 23.44
CA ALA A 18 -28.63 -11.89 23.40
C ALA A 18 -29.22 -11.88 24.81
N ARG A 19 -28.65 -12.64 25.75
CA ARG A 19 -29.07 -12.61 27.16
C ARG A 19 -28.95 -11.23 27.81
N THR A 20 -27.93 -10.45 27.43
CA THR A 20 -27.72 -9.09 27.96
C THR A 20 -28.79 -8.14 27.45
N VAL A 21 -29.09 -8.19 26.15
CA VAL A 21 -30.16 -7.40 25.52
C VAL A 21 -31.53 -7.81 26.06
N GLU A 22 -31.80 -9.11 26.20
CA GLU A 22 -33.04 -9.65 26.74
C GLU A 22 -33.29 -9.16 28.16
N LYS A 23 -32.26 -9.19 29.00
CA LYS A 23 -32.32 -8.66 30.36
C LYS A 23 -32.63 -7.15 30.37
N ALA A 24 -32.02 -6.38 29.46
CA ALA A 24 -32.25 -4.94 29.35
C ALA A 24 -33.69 -4.62 28.91
N LEU A 25 -34.22 -5.37 27.93
CA LEU A 25 -35.59 -5.20 27.44
C LEU A 25 -36.64 -5.57 28.49
N ARG A 26 -36.42 -6.67 29.25
CA ARG A 26 -37.32 -7.06 30.35
C ARG A 26 -37.36 -6.06 31.50
N ALA A 27 -36.33 -5.21 31.64
CA ALA A 27 -36.28 -4.18 32.67
C ALA A 27 -37.09 -2.92 32.30
N VAL A 28 -37.61 -2.81 31.07
CA VAL A 28 -38.41 -1.66 30.62
C VAL A 28 -39.84 -1.78 31.18
N PRO A 29 -40.33 -0.77 31.93
CA PRO A 29 -41.71 -0.76 32.43
C PRO A 29 -42.73 -0.90 31.29
N GLY A 30 -43.66 -1.84 31.44
CA GLY A 30 -44.67 -2.15 30.43
C GLY A 30 -44.31 -3.28 29.47
N VAL A 31 -43.11 -3.86 29.54
CA VAL A 31 -42.76 -5.13 28.88
C VAL A 31 -43.23 -6.30 29.74
N LEU A 32 -44.02 -7.20 29.15
CA LEU A 32 -44.56 -8.40 29.79
C LEU A 32 -43.69 -9.63 29.53
N ALA A 33 -43.16 -9.74 28.31
CA ALA A 33 -42.20 -10.76 27.92
C ALA A 33 -41.26 -10.21 26.84
N ALA A 34 -40.01 -10.67 26.85
CA ALA A 34 -39.07 -10.44 25.76
C ALA A 34 -38.22 -11.69 25.56
N GLU A 35 -38.01 -12.05 24.29
CA GLU A 35 -37.12 -13.11 23.84
C GLU A 35 -36.17 -12.51 22.80
N VAL A 36 -34.87 -12.74 22.96
CA VAL A 36 -33.85 -12.23 22.03
C VAL A 36 -33.11 -13.39 21.41
N SER A 37 -33.12 -13.46 20.08
CA SER A 37 -32.40 -14.47 19.32
C SER A 37 -31.11 -13.87 18.78
N TRP A 38 -29.97 -14.37 19.24
CA TRP A 38 -28.67 -14.03 18.64
C TRP A 38 -28.59 -14.45 17.17
N PRO A 39 -28.99 -15.68 16.78
CA PRO A 39 -28.97 -16.10 15.38
C PRO A 39 -29.85 -15.23 14.48
N GLU A 40 -31.04 -14.83 14.94
CA GLU A 40 -31.96 -14.00 14.14
C GLU A 40 -31.69 -12.50 14.27
N ARG A 41 -30.83 -12.08 15.20
CA ARG A 41 -30.57 -10.67 15.55
C ARG A 41 -31.84 -9.88 15.82
N ARG A 42 -32.83 -10.51 16.47
CA ARG A 42 -34.15 -9.93 16.72
C ARG A 42 -34.61 -10.14 18.14
N ALA A 43 -35.38 -9.18 18.64
CA ALA A 43 -36.08 -9.23 19.90
C ALA A 43 -37.59 -9.24 19.67
N ARG A 44 -38.27 -10.30 20.10
CA ARG A 44 -39.74 -10.40 20.10
C ARG A 44 -40.24 -10.02 21.48
N ILE A 45 -41.12 -9.03 21.54
CA ILE A 45 -41.52 -8.39 22.79
C ILE A 45 -43.04 -8.37 22.88
N GLN A 46 -43.58 -8.86 23.98
CA GLN A 46 -44.98 -8.67 24.34
C GLN A 46 -45.04 -7.54 25.36
N ALA A 47 -45.81 -6.49 25.07
CA ALA A 47 -45.90 -5.29 25.88
C ALA A 47 -47.35 -4.86 26.13
N SER A 48 -47.53 -4.02 27.14
CA SER A 48 -48.75 -3.25 27.38
C SER A 48 -48.99 -2.25 26.23
N ALA A 49 -50.26 -1.96 25.93
CA ALA A 49 -50.64 -1.09 24.80
C ALA A 49 -50.21 0.39 24.97
N ASP A 50 -49.92 0.80 26.19
CA ASP A 50 -49.48 2.15 26.58
C ASP A 50 -47.95 2.31 26.63
N LEU A 51 -47.18 1.25 26.33
CA LEU A 51 -45.72 1.31 26.29
C LEU A 51 -45.20 2.24 25.18
N ASP A 52 -44.32 3.17 25.54
CA ASP A 52 -43.53 4.00 24.61
C ASP A 52 -42.48 3.15 23.87
N PRO A 53 -42.58 2.93 22.55
CA PRO A 53 -41.61 2.14 21.79
C PRO A 53 -40.18 2.70 21.84
N ALA A 54 -40.03 4.01 22.05
CA ALA A 54 -38.70 4.64 22.16
C ALA A 54 -37.97 4.24 23.46
N ALA A 55 -38.68 3.74 24.48
CA ALA A 55 -38.07 3.22 25.71
C ALA A 55 -37.30 1.92 25.48
N LEU A 56 -37.78 1.07 24.57
CA LEU A 56 -37.07 -0.14 24.12
C LEU A 56 -35.78 0.24 23.38
N GLY A 57 -35.91 1.26 22.51
CA GLY A 57 -34.85 2.12 21.97
C GLY A 57 -33.65 2.30 22.91
N ARG A 58 -33.92 3.08 23.94
CA ARG A 58 -32.95 3.52 24.94
C ARG A 58 -32.37 2.37 25.75
N ALA A 59 -33.16 1.34 26.05
CA ALA A 59 -32.71 0.18 26.82
C ALA A 59 -31.65 -0.65 26.08
N VAL A 60 -31.86 -0.90 24.78
CA VAL A 60 -30.89 -1.64 23.94
C VAL A 60 -29.59 -0.83 23.79
N THR A 61 -29.69 0.48 23.57
CA THR A 61 -28.52 1.37 23.49
C THR A 61 -27.75 1.46 24.81
N ALA A 62 -28.45 1.56 25.94
CA ALA A 62 -27.80 1.56 27.26
C ALA A 62 -27.07 0.24 27.57
N ALA A 63 -27.52 -0.88 26.98
CA ALA A 63 -26.85 -2.17 27.06
C ALA A 63 -25.64 -2.31 26.10
N GLY A 64 -25.35 -1.29 25.29
CA GLY A 64 -24.22 -1.28 24.35
C GLY A 64 -24.54 -1.83 22.96
N TYR A 65 -25.82 -1.94 22.60
CA TYR A 65 -26.29 -2.51 21.34
C TYR A 65 -27.10 -1.48 20.53
N GLY A 66 -27.23 -1.68 19.21
CA GLY A 66 -28.01 -0.79 18.35
C GLY A 66 -29.38 -1.36 18.00
N ILE A 67 -30.29 -0.49 17.54
CA ILE A 67 -31.58 -0.89 16.95
C ILE A 67 -31.55 -0.50 15.48
N GLY A 68 -32.03 -1.42 14.63
CA GLY A 68 -32.18 -1.18 13.21
C GLY A 68 -33.50 -1.73 12.70
N ASP A 69 -34.05 -1.12 11.65
CA ASP A 69 -35.26 -1.61 10.98
C ASP A 69 -35.00 -3.02 10.46
N GLY A 70 -35.78 -3.96 10.98
CA GLY A 70 -35.74 -5.37 10.60
C GLY A 70 -36.36 -5.64 9.23
N ASP A 71 -36.03 -4.83 8.23
CA ASP A 71 -36.33 -5.07 6.80
C ASP A 71 -35.10 -5.66 6.08
N TYR A 72 -34.41 -6.60 6.73
CA TYR A 72 -33.61 -7.58 6.00
C TYR A 72 -34.54 -8.70 5.54
N HIS A 73 -35.09 -8.56 4.34
CA HIS A 73 -35.69 -9.67 3.61
C HIS A 73 -34.68 -10.81 3.48
N GLY A 74 -34.78 -11.84 4.33
CA GLY A 74 -34.47 -13.25 4.06
C GLY A 74 -33.20 -13.65 3.31
N GLY A 75 -32.19 -12.79 3.18
CA GLY A 75 -30.97 -13.04 2.41
C GLY A 75 -29.75 -12.36 3.03
N SER A 76 -28.62 -13.05 3.03
CA SER A 76 -27.32 -12.48 3.42
C SER A 76 -27.00 -11.25 2.55
N LEU A 77 -26.57 -10.14 3.15
CA LEU A 77 -26.05 -8.96 2.44
C LEU A 77 -25.13 -9.41 1.29
N HIS A 78 -25.41 -8.96 0.08
CA HIS A 78 -24.62 -9.28 -1.10
C HIS A 78 -23.71 -8.11 -1.47
N VAL A 79 -22.40 -8.36 -1.40
CA VAL A 79 -21.40 -7.38 -1.81
C VAL A 79 -20.69 -7.83 -3.08
N ALA A 80 -20.62 -6.96 -4.08
CA ALA A 80 -19.75 -7.16 -5.23
C ALA A 80 -18.40 -6.48 -5.01
N ILE A 81 -17.31 -7.14 -5.40
CA ILE A 81 -15.96 -6.59 -5.34
C ILE A 81 -15.36 -6.67 -6.74
N ILE A 82 -14.95 -5.52 -7.30
CA ILE A 82 -14.29 -5.46 -8.61
C ILE A 82 -12.78 -5.46 -8.39
N GLY A 83 -12.11 -6.52 -8.85
CA GLY A 83 -10.68 -6.77 -8.67
C GLY A 83 -10.39 -7.87 -7.65
N SER A 84 -9.18 -8.41 -7.69
CA SER A 84 -8.72 -9.49 -6.82
C SER A 84 -7.36 -9.23 -6.15
N GLY A 85 -6.97 -7.95 -6.04
CA GLY A 85 -5.77 -7.54 -5.32
C GLY A 85 -5.92 -7.58 -3.79
N SER A 86 -4.94 -7.04 -3.07
CA SER A 86 -4.92 -7.09 -1.60
C SER A 86 -6.08 -6.34 -0.93
N ALA A 87 -6.54 -5.22 -1.49
CA ALA A 87 -7.75 -4.54 -1.01
C ALA A 87 -8.99 -5.44 -1.14
N ALA A 88 -9.14 -6.10 -2.28
CA ALA A 88 -10.28 -6.97 -2.57
C ALA A 88 -10.31 -8.19 -1.63
N PHE A 89 -9.19 -8.88 -1.45
CA PHE A 89 -9.13 -10.04 -0.56
C PHE A 89 -9.29 -9.68 0.91
N ALA A 90 -8.69 -8.58 1.37
CA ALA A 90 -8.85 -8.09 2.73
C ALA A 90 -10.32 -7.73 3.03
N ALA A 91 -11.01 -7.12 2.05
CA ALA A 91 -12.44 -6.84 2.17
C ALA A 91 -13.29 -8.12 2.13
N ALA A 92 -13.05 -9.01 1.18
CA ALA A 92 -13.82 -10.24 1.00
C ALA A 92 -13.82 -11.12 2.26
N LEU A 93 -12.64 -11.31 2.87
CA LEU A 93 -12.51 -12.06 4.12
C LEU A 93 -13.31 -11.42 5.24
N ARG A 94 -13.15 -10.10 5.44
CA ARG A 94 -13.86 -9.38 6.50
C ARG A 94 -15.38 -9.37 6.30
N LEU A 95 -15.84 -9.32 5.05
CA LEU A 95 -17.26 -9.41 4.68
C LEU A 95 -17.85 -10.77 5.01
N VAL A 96 -17.15 -11.85 4.68
CA VAL A 96 -17.57 -13.23 5.00
C VAL A 96 -17.60 -13.46 6.50
N GLU A 97 -16.60 -12.98 7.25
CA GLU A 97 -16.63 -12.97 8.72
C GLU A 97 -17.84 -12.21 9.29
N GLY A 98 -18.32 -11.19 8.57
CA GLY A 98 -19.52 -10.42 8.90
C GLY A 98 -20.84 -11.09 8.48
N GLY A 99 -20.80 -12.25 7.82
CA GLY A 99 -21.98 -12.97 7.33
C GLY A 99 -22.49 -12.53 5.95
N ALA A 100 -21.74 -11.71 5.20
CA ALA A 100 -22.11 -11.31 3.85
C ALA A 100 -21.74 -12.38 2.81
N ARG A 101 -22.52 -12.45 1.73
CA ARG A 101 -22.18 -13.17 0.51
C ARG A 101 -21.39 -12.24 -0.41
N VAL A 102 -20.32 -12.73 -1.02
CA VAL A 102 -19.42 -11.93 -1.84
C VAL A 102 -19.40 -12.44 -3.28
N THR A 103 -19.51 -11.53 -4.24
CA THR A 103 -19.15 -11.81 -5.64
C THR A 103 -17.90 -11.02 -6.00
N MET A 104 -16.78 -11.71 -6.15
CA MET A 104 -15.52 -11.10 -6.60
C MET A 104 -15.43 -11.20 -8.13
N ILE A 105 -15.09 -10.12 -8.81
CA ILE A 105 -15.05 -10.03 -10.27
C ILE A 105 -13.63 -9.71 -10.71
N GLU A 106 -12.99 -10.60 -11.45
CA GLU A 106 -11.59 -10.46 -11.88
C GLU A 106 -11.42 -10.75 -13.37
N ALA A 107 -10.83 -9.80 -14.10
CA ALA A 107 -10.63 -9.90 -15.54
C ALA A 107 -9.31 -10.58 -15.93
N GLY A 108 -8.29 -10.49 -15.07
CA GLY A 108 -6.95 -11.00 -15.32
C GLY A 108 -6.54 -12.08 -14.33
N THR A 109 -5.25 -12.08 -14.00
CA THR A 109 -4.67 -13.05 -13.07
C THR A 109 -5.09 -12.75 -11.62
N LEU A 110 -5.52 -13.79 -10.91
CA LEU A 110 -5.93 -13.68 -9.50
C LEU A 110 -4.77 -13.13 -8.64
N GLY A 111 -5.09 -12.27 -7.67
CA GLY A 111 -4.12 -11.69 -6.74
C GLY A 111 -3.60 -10.31 -7.16
N GLY A 112 -3.97 -9.83 -8.35
CA GLY A 112 -3.65 -8.50 -8.84
C GLY A 112 -2.14 -8.23 -8.93
N THR A 113 -1.74 -6.98 -8.65
CA THR A 113 -0.37 -6.50 -8.91
C THR A 113 0.68 -7.09 -7.97
N CYS A 114 0.52 -6.98 -6.65
CA CYS A 114 1.63 -7.15 -5.70
C CYS A 114 2.26 -8.55 -5.74
N VAL A 115 1.46 -9.61 -5.87
CA VAL A 115 1.98 -10.99 -5.94
C VAL A 115 2.49 -11.34 -7.34
N ASN A 116 1.84 -10.86 -8.42
CA ASN A 116 2.14 -11.33 -9.77
C ASN A 116 3.22 -10.50 -10.49
N VAL A 117 3.15 -9.17 -10.41
CA VAL A 117 3.93 -8.24 -11.26
C VAL A 117 4.41 -7.00 -10.49
N GLY A 118 4.49 -7.10 -9.16
CA GLY A 118 4.79 -6.00 -8.26
C GLY A 118 5.78 -6.38 -7.17
N CYS A 119 5.36 -6.26 -5.91
CA CYS A 119 6.22 -6.39 -4.74
C CYS A 119 7.01 -7.70 -4.70
N VAL A 120 6.33 -8.85 -4.83
CA VAL A 120 6.97 -10.17 -4.70
C VAL A 120 8.07 -10.38 -5.75
N PRO A 121 7.79 -10.32 -7.07
CA PRO A 121 8.81 -10.55 -8.07
C PRO A 121 9.93 -9.50 -8.02
N SER A 122 9.61 -8.22 -7.78
CA SER A 122 10.65 -7.18 -7.70
C SER A 122 11.59 -7.40 -6.51
N LYS A 123 11.09 -7.77 -5.33
CA LYS A 123 11.94 -7.93 -4.14
C LYS A 123 12.80 -9.19 -4.23
N ILE A 124 12.30 -10.24 -4.90
CA ILE A 124 13.11 -11.42 -5.26
C ILE A 124 14.23 -11.02 -6.24
N PHE A 125 13.91 -10.24 -7.27
CA PHE A 125 14.87 -9.79 -8.27
C PHE A 125 15.96 -8.88 -7.68
N ILE A 126 15.56 -7.91 -6.85
CA ILE A 126 16.46 -7.02 -6.12
C ILE A 126 17.38 -7.82 -5.20
N ARG A 127 16.87 -8.83 -4.48
CA ARG A 127 17.72 -9.65 -3.61
C ARG A 127 18.77 -10.41 -4.40
N ALA A 128 18.43 -10.96 -5.57
CA ALA A 128 19.40 -11.62 -6.43
C ALA A 128 20.47 -10.64 -6.95
N ALA A 129 20.07 -9.43 -7.32
CA ALA A 129 20.98 -8.36 -7.74
C ALA A 129 21.91 -7.90 -6.61
N GLN A 130 21.40 -7.79 -5.37
CA GLN A 130 22.21 -7.51 -4.18
C GLN A 130 23.25 -8.60 -3.94
N THR A 131 22.86 -9.88 -4.04
CA THR A 131 23.80 -11.00 -3.89
C THR A 131 24.92 -10.94 -4.94
N ALA A 132 24.57 -10.68 -6.21
CA ALA A 132 25.56 -10.53 -7.29
C ALA A 132 26.50 -9.35 -7.03
N HIS A 133 25.96 -8.23 -6.55
CA HIS A 133 26.75 -7.05 -6.22
C HIS A 133 27.72 -7.29 -5.06
N ILE A 134 27.28 -7.90 -3.96
CA ILE A 134 28.13 -8.18 -2.80
C ILE A 134 29.32 -9.09 -3.18
N LEU A 135 29.12 -10.05 -4.09
CA LEU A 135 30.22 -10.88 -4.60
C LEU A 135 31.22 -10.08 -5.44
N GLN A 136 30.75 -9.08 -6.19
CA GLN A 136 31.56 -8.29 -7.11
C GLN A 136 32.22 -7.07 -6.45
N ALA A 137 31.57 -6.46 -5.46
CA ALA A 137 31.96 -5.20 -4.85
C ALA A 137 31.57 -5.24 -3.36
N HIS A 138 32.56 -5.44 -2.50
CA HIS A 138 32.41 -5.39 -1.05
C HIS A 138 33.62 -4.67 -0.43
N PRO A 139 33.48 -4.06 0.76
CA PRO A 139 34.57 -3.29 1.37
C PRO A 139 35.53 -4.14 2.22
N VAL A 140 35.29 -5.45 2.38
CA VAL A 140 36.10 -6.33 3.23
C VAL A 140 37.47 -6.60 2.60
N ALA A 141 38.53 -6.09 3.22
CA ALA A 141 39.90 -6.39 2.83
C ALA A 141 40.24 -7.87 3.05
N GLY A 142 40.96 -8.47 2.09
CA GLY A 142 41.39 -9.88 2.16
C GLY A 142 40.39 -10.89 1.59
N LEU A 143 39.23 -10.44 1.09
CA LEU A 143 38.32 -11.26 0.28
C LEU A 143 38.45 -10.89 -1.20
N GLU A 144 38.45 -11.90 -2.07
CA GLU A 144 38.50 -11.70 -3.52
C GLU A 144 37.14 -11.24 -4.06
N HIS A 145 37.18 -10.36 -5.06
CA HIS A 145 36.00 -9.96 -5.80
C HIS A 145 35.72 -10.94 -6.95
N HIS A 146 34.49 -11.42 -7.05
CA HIS A 146 34.05 -12.35 -8.07
C HIS A 146 32.87 -11.81 -8.86
N ARG A 147 33.04 -11.70 -10.18
CA ARG A 147 31.91 -11.40 -11.07
C ARG A 147 31.10 -12.66 -11.34
N SER A 148 29.84 -12.66 -10.91
CA SER A 148 28.94 -13.79 -11.13
C SER A 148 28.54 -13.93 -12.59
N ARG A 149 28.50 -15.18 -13.10
CA ARG A 149 27.83 -15.49 -14.36
C ARG A 149 26.32 -15.49 -14.12
N VAL A 150 25.62 -14.50 -14.68
CA VAL A 150 24.16 -14.36 -14.50
C VAL A 150 23.42 -15.25 -15.50
N ASP A 151 22.68 -16.23 -14.98
CA ASP A 151 21.65 -16.96 -15.74
C ASP A 151 20.27 -16.38 -15.40
N ARG A 152 19.84 -15.41 -16.21
CA ARG A 152 18.57 -14.72 -15.99
C ARG A 152 17.36 -15.64 -16.18
N ARG A 153 17.44 -16.66 -17.05
CA ARG A 153 16.36 -17.63 -17.26
C ARG A 153 16.12 -18.46 -16.00
N ALA A 154 17.17 -18.98 -15.39
CA ALA A 154 17.07 -19.71 -14.13
C ALA A 154 16.52 -18.83 -12.99
N MET A 155 17.01 -17.59 -12.86
CA MET A 155 16.49 -16.63 -11.89
C MET A 155 15.00 -16.31 -12.11
N GLN A 156 14.58 -16.16 -13.36
CA GLN A 156 13.19 -15.86 -13.71
C GLN A 156 12.29 -17.05 -13.36
N ALA A 157 12.72 -18.28 -13.65
CA ALA A 157 11.98 -19.49 -13.30
C ALA A 157 11.80 -19.63 -11.79
N GLN A 158 12.87 -19.37 -11.00
CA GLN A 158 12.80 -19.37 -9.54
C GLN A 158 11.83 -18.31 -9.00
N GLN A 159 11.92 -17.08 -9.54
CA GLN A 159 11.01 -15.98 -9.19
C GLN A 159 9.56 -16.36 -9.49
N GLN A 160 9.28 -16.88 -10.69
CA GLN A 160 7.93 -17.24 -11.11
C GLN A 160 7.35 -18.40 -10.29
N ALA A 161 8.17 -19.40 -9.93
CA ALA A 161 7.73 -20.48 -9.06
C ALA A 161 7.30 -19.97 -7.67
N ARG A 162 8.03 -18.98 -7.12
CA ARG A 162 7.66 -18.35 -5.84
C ARG A 162 6.37 -17.53 -5.96
N VAL A 163 6.21 -16.79 -7.05
CA VAL A 163 4.98 -16.04 -7.37
C VAL A 163 3.77 -16.98 -7.44
N GLU A 164 3.90 -18.10 -8.16
CA GLU A 164 2.82 -19.11 -8.28
C GLU A 164 2.45 -19.68 -6.92
N ALA A 165 3.44 -20.13 -6.15
CA ALA A 165 3.22 -20.73 -4.84
C ALA A 165 2.50 -19.77 -3.88
N LEU A 166 2.88 -18.48 -3.88
CA LEU A 166 2.22 -17.47 -3.07
C LEU A 166 0.81 -17.16 -3.56
N ARG A 167 0.59 -17.09 -4.88
CA ARG A 167 -0.73 -16.90 -5.46
C ARG A 167 -1.67 -18.07 -5.10
N GLN A 168 -1.19 -19.29 -5.23
CA GLN A 168 -1.93 -20.49 -4.85
C GLN A 168 -2.29 -20.45 -3.37
N ALA A 169 -1.30 -20.26 -2.49
CA ALA A 169 -1.49 -20.34 -1.05
C ALA A 169 -2.30 -19.19 -0.46
N LYS A 170 -2.14 -17.96 -0.96
CA LYS A 170 -2.71 -16.75 -0.34
C LYS A 170 -3.93 -16.18 -1.07
N TYR A 171 -4.27 -16.70 -2.25
CA TYR A 171 -5.41 -16.21 -3.03
C TYR A 171 -6.31 -17.34 -3.51
N GLN A 172 -5.78 -18.34 -4.25
CA GLN A 172 -6.62 -19.43 -4.78
C GLN A 172 -7.21 -20.29 -3.66
N ARG A 173 -6.36 -20.79 -2.76
CA ARG A 173 -6.80 -21.60 -1.60
C ARG A 173 -7.73 -20.83 -0.67
N VAL A 174 -7.58 -19.51 -0.58
CA VAL A 174 -8.50 -18.66 0.19
C VAL A 174 -9.91 -18.71 -0.40
N LEU A 175 -10.05 -18.63 -1.73
CA LEU A 175 -11.37 -18.78 -2.36
C LEU A 175 -11.95 -20.19 -2.16
N GLU A 176 -11.12 -21.23 -2.20
CA GLU A 176 -11.56 -22.62 -2.00
C GLU A 176 -12.15 -22.88 -0.61
N VAL A 177 -11.57 -22.29 0.45
CA VAL A 177 -12.02 -22.51 1.84
C VAL A 177 -13.14 -21.57 2.27
N HIS A 178 -13.53 -20.60 1.43
CA HIS A 178 -14.60 -19.64 1.70
C HIS A 178 -15.70 -19.72 0.62
N PRO A 179 -16.62 -20.69 0.69
CA PRO A 179 -17.68 -20.89 -0.32
C PRO A 179 -18.65 -19.71 -0.45
N GLN A 180 -18.67 -18.79 0.51
CA GLN A 180 -19.43 -17.55 0.47
C GLN A 180 -18.86 -16.53 -0.55
N ILE A 181 -17.64 -16.74 -1.05
CA ILE A 181 -16.99 -15.91 -2.06
C ILE A 181 -17.10 -16.60 -3.43
N THR A 182 -17.95 -16.07 -4.29
CA THR A 182 -18.04 -16.51 -5.68
C THR A 182 -17.13 -15.66 -6.57
N LEU A 183 -16.14 -16.28 -7.20
CA LEU A 183 -15.31 -15.62 -8.22
C LEU A 183 -15.99 -15.67 -9.60
N ARG A 184 -16.15 -14.51 -10.23
CA ARG A 184 -16.60 -14.35 -11.61
C ARG A 184 -15.45 -13.82 -12.47
N ARG A 185 -15.18 -14.49 -13.59
CA ARG A 185 -14.15 -14.07 -14.54
C ARG A 185 -14.74 -13.12 -15.57
N GLY A 186 -14.17 -11.92 -15.69
CA GLY A 186 -14.60 -10.93 -16.66
C GLY A 186 -14.34 -9.50 -16.23
N ARG A 187 -14.56 -8.56 -17.14
CA ARG A 187 -14.50 -7.12 -16.88
C ARG A 187 -15.86 -6.64 -16.39
N ALA A 188 -15.89 -6.02 -15.22
CA ALA A 188 -17.09 -5.40 -14.67
C ALA A 188 -17.23 -3.96 -15.16
N ARG A 189 -18.46 -3.52 -15.41
CA ARG A 189 -18.84 -2.11 -15.53
C ARG A 189 -20.19 -1.89 -14.84
N PHE A 190 -20.40 -0.70 -14.30
CA PHE A 190 -21.68 -0.33 -13.72
C PHE A 190 -22.73 -0.11 -14.83
N LEU A 191 -23.91 -0.70 -14.64
CA LEU A 191 -25.13 -0.36 -15.38
C LEU A 191 -25.93 0.70 -14.60
N ASP A 192 -26.00 0.51 -13.29
CA ASP A 192 -26.52 1.46 -12.32
C ASP A 192 -25.83 1.22 -10.96
N ARG A 193 -26.31 1.86 -9.89
CA ARG A 193 -25.73 1.78 -8.54
C ARG A 193 -25.67 0.36 -7.96
N GLN A 194 -26.54 -0.55 -8.38
CA GLN A 194 -26.69 -1.89 -7.82
C GLN A 194 -26.40 -3.00 -8.83
N HIS A 195 -26.35 -2.70 -10.13
CA HIS A 195 -26.14 -3.69 -11.18
C HIS A 195 -24.80 -3.50 -11.89
N LEU A 196 -24.03 -4.59 -11.97
CA LEU A 196 -22.78 -4.69 -12.70
C LEU A 196 -22.93 -5.63 -13.89
N GLU A 197 -22.60 -5.16 -15.09
CA GLU A 197 -22.40 -6.04 -16.25
C GLU A 197 -20.99 -6.64 -16.16
N ILE A 198 -20.88 -7.95 -16.34
CA ILE A 198 -19.61 -8.69 -16.42
C ILE A 198 -19.48 -9.23 -17.84
N ALA A 199 -18.52 -8.69 -18.60
CA ALA A 199 -18.15 -9.21 -19.91
C ALA A 199 -17.00 -10.21 -19.76
N ASP A 200 -17.21 -11.47 -20.15
CA ASP A 200 -16.14 -12.46 -20.22
C ASP A 200 -15.32 -12.32 -21.52
N GLY A 201 -14.18 -13.03 -21.59
CA GLY A 201 -13.29 -12.99 -22.76
C GLY A 201 -13.89 -13.55 -24.06
N SER A 202 -15.07 -14.19 -23.98
CA SER A 202 -15.79 -14.72 -25.16
C SER A 202 -16.86 -13.76 -25.71
N GLY A 203 -17.03 -12.59 -25.07
CA GLY A 203 -18.06 -11.62 -25.43
C GLY A 203 -19.43 -11.88 -24.80
N ARG A 204 -19.58 -12.97 -24.02
CA ARG A 204 -20.79 -13.21 -23.24
C ARG A 204 -20.84 -12.24 -22.07
N LYS A 205 -22.03 -11.71 -21.83
CA LYS A 205 -22.32 -10.75 -20.77
C LYS A 205 -23.25 -11.39 -19.75
N ASP A 206 -22.96 -11.16 -18.48
CA ASP A 206 -23.86 -11.48 -17.37
C ASP A 206 -24.06 -10.24 -16.50
N VAL A 207 -25.10 -10.23 -15.66
CA VAL A 207 -25.39 -9.14 -14.74
C VAL A 207 -25.35 -9.66 -13.31
N VAL A 208 -24.69 -8.91 -12.44
CA VAL A 208 -24.69 -9.15 -10.99
C VAL A 208 -25.35 -7.96 -10.30
N SER A 209 -26.48 -8.22 -9.63
CA SER A 209 -27.06 -7.29 -8.66
C SER A 209 -26.31 -7.42 -7.32
N ALA A 210 -26.03 -6.33 -6.63
CA ALA A 210 -25.45 -6.33 -5.29
C ALA A 210 -25.98 -5.16 -4.44
N ASP A 211 -26.02 -5.35 -3.12
CA ASP A 211 -26.46 -4.33 -2.17
C ASP A 211 -25.42 -3.22 -2.02
N ARG A 212 -24.14 -3.60 -2.08
CA ARG A 212 -22.97 -2.72 -1.96
C ARG A 212 -21.89 -3.15 -2.93
N VAL A 213 -21.08 -2.21 -3.38
CA VAL A 213 -19.96 -2.48 -4.30
C VAL A 213 -18.67 -1.89 -3.76
N LEU A 214 -17.61 -2.69 -3.74
CA LEU A 214 -16.24 -2.23 -3.54
C LEU A 214 -15.49 -2.23 -4.87
N ILE A 215 -14.98 -1.06 -5.26
CA ILE A 215 -14.08 -0.90 -6.39
C ILE A 215 -12.64 -1.05 -5.87
N ALA A 216 -11.95 -2.11 -6.29
CA ALA A 216 -10.59 -2.45 -5.89
C ALA A 216 -9.74 -2.81 -7.13
N THR A 217 -9.95 -2.09 -8.23
CA THR A 217 -9.38 -2.37 -9.56
C THR A 217 -7.89 -2.04 -9.69
N GLY A 218 -7.30 -1.45 -8.65
CA GLY A 218 -5.90 -1.06 -8.62
C GLY A 218 -5.54 -0.05 -9.70
N SER A 219 -4.32 -0.17 -10.21
CA SER A 219 -3.74 0.76 -11.18
C SER A 219 -2.93 0.01 -12.24
N ARG A 220 -2.50 0.72 -13.28
CA ARG A 220 -1.61 0.22 -14.34
C ARG A 220 -0.45 1.20 -14.60
N PRO A 221 0.68 0.77 -15.17
CA PRO A 221 1.77 1.70 -15.53
C PRO A 221 1.25 2.86 -16.40
N ALA A 222 1.67 4.08 -16.07
CA ALA A 222 1.37 5.26 -16.88
C ALA A 222 2.39 5.36 -18.02
N ILE A 223 1.89 5.54 -19.24
CA ILE A 223 2.71 5.69 -20.45
C ILE A 223 2.70 7.17 -20.83
N PRO A 224 3.84 7.87 -20.80
CA PRO A 224 3.90 9.27 -21.17
C PRO A 224 3.69 9.42 -22.69
N PRO A 225 3.11 10.53 -23.16
CA PRO A 225 2.85 10.77 -24.57
C PRO A 225 4.12 11.22 -25.31
N ILE A 226 5.19 10.42 -25.25
CA ILE A 226 6.43 10.66 -25.99
C ILE A 226 6.25 10.18 -27.43
N ARG A 227 6.61 11.02 -28.40
CA ARG A 227 6.43 10.72 -29.82
C ARG A 227 7.10 9.40 -30.21
N GLY A 228 6.30 8.46 -30.73
CA GLY A 228 6.75 7.17 -31.24
C GLY A 228 6.94 6.06 -30.20
N LEU A 229 6.88 6.38 -28.90
CA LEU A 229 7.07 5.40 -27.82
C LEU A 229 6.04 4.26 -27.89
N ASP A 230 4.78 4.58 -28.18
CA ASP A 230 3.67 3.63 -28.30
C ASP A 230 3.84 2.60 -29.43
N GLN A 231 4.75 2.87 -30.39
CA GLN A 231 5.07 1.99 -31.51
C GLN A 231 6.34 1.15 -31.26
N THR A 232 6.88 1.17 -30.04
CA THR A 232 8.10 0.45 -29.67
C THR A 232 7.80 -0.70 -28.69
N PRO A 233 8.65 -1.73 -28.62
CA PRO A 233 8.50 -2.83 -27.65
C PRO A 233 9.01 -2.44 -26.26
N TYR A 234 8.66 -1.24 -25.78
CA TYR A 234 9.09 -0.76 -24.46
C TYR A 234 8.60 -1.70 -23.36
N TRP A 235 9.31 -1.69 -22.25
CA TRP A 235 8.93 -2.40 -21.04
C TRP A 235 8.22 -1.47 -20.08
N THR A 236 7.20 -1.97 -19.41
CA THR A 236 6.83 -1.48 -18.08
C THR A 236 7.54 -2.32 -17.02
N SER A 237 7.23 -2.11 -15.74
CA SER A 237 7.72 -2.99 -14.67
C SER A 237 7.35 -4.46 -14.88
N THR A 238 6.21 -4.73 -15.52
CA THR A 238 5.74 -6.10 -15.79
C THR A 238 6.68 -6.84 -16.72
N GLU A 239 6.98 -6.26 -17.88
CA GLU A 239 7.86 -6.87 -18.89
C GLU A 239 9.29 -6.95 -18.38
N ALA A 240 9.78 -5.92 -17.67
CA ALA A 240 11.11 -5.93 -17.07
C ALA A 240 11.30 -7.07 -16.06
N LEU A 241 10.31 -7.33 -15.20
CA LEU A 241 10.36 -8.44 -14.24
C LEU A 241 10.19 -9.82 -14.88
N ALA A 242 9.52 -9.89 -16.03
CA ALA A 242 9.33 -11.11 -16.80
C ALA A 242 10.50 -11.43 -17.74
N ALA A 243 11.34 -10.44 -18.07
CA ALA A 243 12.46 -10.58 -18.99
C ALA A 243 13.38 -11.74 -18.58
N THR A 244 13.72 -12.58 -19.57
CA THR A 244 14.53 -13.79 -19.40
C THR A 244 16.01 -13.56 -19.70
N GLU A 245 16.37 -12.36 -20.12
CA GLU A 245 17.74 -11.96 -20.45
C GLU A 245 18.05 -10.59 -19.82
N ILE A 246 19.33 -10.36 -19.50
CA ILE A 246 19.80 -9.05 -19.04
C ILE A 246 20.24 -8.25 -20.27
N PRO A 247 19.58 -7.12 -20.59
CA PRO A 247 19.98 -6.30 -21.73
C PRO A 247 21.37 -5.70 -21.47
N ARG A 248 22.19 -5.54 -22.52
CA ARG A 248 23.51 -4.91 -22.35
C ARG A 248 23.39 -3.45 -21.98
N ARG A 249 22.44 -2.73 -22.58
CA ARG A 249 22.11 -1.32 -22.31
C ARG A 249 20.62 -1.19 -22.02
N LEU A 250 20.30 -0.60 -20.88
CA LEU A 250 18.93 -0.33 -20.45
C LEU A 250 18.75 1.18 -20.27
N LEU A 251 17.82 1.75 -21.02
CA LEU A 251 17.35 3.12 -20.76
C LEU A 251 16.11 3.09 -19.87
N VAL A 252 16.06 3.92 -18.83
CA VAL A 252 14.93 4.02 -17.92
C VAL A 252 14.35 5.43 -17.98
N ILE A 253 13.06 5.55 -18.32
CA ILE A 253 12.32 6.81 -18.28
C ILE A 253 11.49 6.83 -16.99
N GLY A 254 11.91 7.65 -16.02
CA GLY A 254 11.33 7.72 -14.69
C GLY A 254 12.39 7.74 -13.59
N ALA A 255 12.04 8.32 -12.44
CA ALA A 255 13.00 8.56 -11.34
C ALA A 255 12.38 8.38 -9.94
N SER A 256 11.31 7.57 -9.87
CA SER A 256 10.63 7.20 -8.63
C SER A 256 10.93 5.74 -8.25
N ILE A 257 10.27 5.23 -7.22
CA ILE A 257 10.47 3.92 -6.58
C ILE A 257 10.72 2.80 -7.59
N VAL A 258 9.77 2.55 -8.50
CA VAL A 258 9.86 1.45 -9.49
C VAL A 258 11.05 1.62 -10.43
N ALA A 259 11.32 2.85 -10.87
CA ALA A 259 12.42 3.13 -11.78
C ALA A 259 13.76 2.85 -11.11
N LEU A 260 13.97 3.35 -9.89
CA LEU A 260 15.25 3.23 -9.18
C LEU A 260 15.53 1.81 -8.70
N GLU A 261 14.53 1.12 -8.15
CA GLU A 261 14.66 -0.27 -7.73
C GLU A 261 15.07 -1.18 -8.89
N LEU A 262 14.41 -1.06 -10.05
CA LEU A 262 14.71 -1.89 -11.21
C LEU A 262 16.01 -1.45 -11.88
N ALA A 263 16.29 -0.15 -12.00
CA ALA A 263 17.52 0.36 -12.58
C ALA A 263 18.75 -0.19 -11.85
N GLN A 264 18.79 -0.10 -10.52
CA GLN A 264 19.91 -0.62 -9.75
C GLN A 264 20.01 -2.15 -9.83
N ALA A 265 18.87 -2.86 -9.82
CA ALA A 265 18.87 -4.31 -9.96
C ALA A 265 19.46 -4.78 -11.31
N PHE A 266 19.06 -4.13 -12.41
CA PHE A 266 19.62 -4.42 -13.74
C PHE A 266 21.10 -4.04 -13.84
N ALA A 267 21.51 -2.89 -13.29
CA ALA A 267 22.90 -2.47 -13.25
C ALA A 267 23.80 -3.50 -12.56
N ARG A 268 23.39 -3.96 -11.38
CA ARG A 268 24.09 -4.97 -10.57
C ARG A 268 24.12 -6.35 -11.21
N LEU A 269 23.22 -6.64 -12.14
CA LEU A 269 23.22 -7.88 -12.94
C LEU A 269 23.94 -7.74 -14.27
N GLY A 270 24.50 -6.56 -14.58
CA GLY A 270 25.43 -6.34 -15.68
C GLY A 270 24.95 -5.44 -16.81
N SER A 271 23.76 -4.85 -16.73
CA SER A 271 23.32 -3.83 -17.68
C SER A 271 24.09 -2.52 -17.49
N SER A 272 24.47 -1.84 -18.56
CA SER A 272 24.78 -0.42 -18.53
C SER A 272 23.45 0.35 -18.49
N VAL A 273 23.20 1.10 -17.42
CA VAL A 273 21.89 1.72 -17.17
C VAL A 273 21.98 3.24 -17.26
N THR A 274 21.12 3.83 -18.08
CA THR A 274 20.89 5.28 -18.12
C THR A 274 19.49 5.60 -17.61
N ILE A 275 19.36 6.55 -16.69
CA ILE A 275 18.09 7.03 -16.14
C ILE A 275 17.82 8.45 -16.65
N LEU A 276 16.66 8.65 -17.27
CA LEU A 276 16.13 9.96 -17.63
C LEU A 276 15.09 10.39 -16.60
N ALA A 277 15.45 11.38 -15.80
CA ALA A 277 14.59 11.97 -14.79
C ALA A 277 14.09 13.35 -15.25
N ARG A 278 12.76 13.53 -15.35
CA ARG A 278 12.17 14.84 -15.72
C ARG A 278 12.53 15.98 -14.75
N SER A 279 12.90 15.63 -13.53
CA SER A 279 13.21 16.53 -12.41
C SER A 279 14.42 15.96 -11.66
N THR A 280 14.33 15.82 -10.33
CA THR A 280 15.27 15.09 -9.48
C THR A 280 14.78 13.66 -9.17
N LEU A 281 15.67 12.82 -8.65
CA LEU A 281 15.31 11.51 -8.08
C LEU A 281 14.39 11.69 -6.88
N LEU A 282 13.39 10.83 -6.76
CA LEU A 282 12.45 10.81 -5.62
C LEU A 282 11.88 12.21 -5.29
N SER A 283 11.54 12.99 -6.32
CA SER A 283 11.14 14.41 -6.21
C SER A 283 9.96 14.74 -5.27
N GLN A 284 9.22 13.72 -4.80
CA GLN A 284 8.12 13.87 -3.83
C GLN A 284 8.57 13.67 -2.38
N LEU A 285 9.81 13.24 -2.15
CA LEU A 285 10.42 13.07 -0.82
C LEU A 285 11.38 14.23 -0.53
N ASP A 286 11.95 14.23 0.67
CA ASP A 286 13.00 15.17 1.06
C ASP A 286 14.13 15.19 0.01
N SER A 287 14.47 16.40 -0.45
CA SER A 287 15.43 16.60 -1.54
C SER A 287 16.84 16.08 -1.22
N GLU A 288 17.22 15.98 0.06
CA GLU A 288 18.51 15.42 0.47
C GLU A 288 18.60 13.92 0.16
N ILE A 289 17.49 13.18 0.25
CA ILE A 289 17.44 11.77 -0.11
C ILE A 289 17.77 11.60 -1.58
N GLY A 290 17.06 12.33 -2.46
CA GLY A 290 17.24 12.24 -3.91
C GLY A 290 18.65 12.63 -4.35
N LYS A 291 19.24 13.65 -3.72
CA LYS A 291 20.62 14.10 -3.98
C LYS A 291 21.65 13.05 -3.56
N ALA A 292 21.56 12.56 -2.32
CA ALA A 292 22.52 11.58 -1.80
C ALA A 292 22.42 10.24 -2.55
N LEU A 293 21.19 9.76 -2.81
CA LEU A 293 20.98 8.52 -3.55
C LEU A 293 21.52 8.62 -4.99
N LYS A 294 21.36 9.78 -5.66
CA LYS A 294 21.96 10.00 -6.98
C LYS A 294 23.47 9.78 -6.94
N THR A 295 24.18 10.45 -6.02
CA THR A 295 25.63 10.32 -5.88
C THR A 295 26.05 8.87 -5.65
N ILE A 296 25.30 8.13 -4.81
CA ILE A 296 25.60 6.72 -4.54
C ILE A 296 25.40 5.84 -5.78
N LEU A 297 24.29 6.01 -6.51
CA LEU A 297 24.00 5.25 -7.71
C LEU A 297 24.98 5.56 -8.86
N GLU A 298 25.41 6.83 -9.00
CA GLU A 298 26.46 7.20 -9.95
C GLU A 298 27.81 6.57 -9.56
N GLY A 299 28.11 6.47 -8.26
CA GLY A 299 29.27 5.73 -7.76
C GLY A 299 29.24 4.23 -8.08
N GLU A 300 28.05 3.66 -8.29
CA GLU A 300 27.86 2.28 -8.79
C GLU A 300 27.86 2.20 -10.33
N GLY A 301 28.05 3.31 -11.04
CA GLY A 301 28.21 3.36 -12.50
C GLY A 301 26.94 3.61 -13.31
N LEU A 302 25.83 4.02 -12.67
CA LEU A 302 24.62 4.42 -13.41
C LEU A 302 24.79 5.83 -14.02
N ASP A 303 24.35 6.03 -15.28
CA ASP A 303 24.25 7.36 -15.90
C ASP A 303 22.90 7.99 -15.54
N ILE A 304 22.89 9.04 -14.71
CA ILE A 304 21.65 9.66 -14.22
C ILE A 304 21.52 11.09 -14.76
N ARG A 305 20.60 11.26 -15.72
CA ARG A 305 20.32 12.55 -16.36
C ARG A 305 19.09 13.20 -15.75
N LEU A 306 19.34 14.19 -14.88
CA LEU A 306 18.30 15.02 -14.29
C LEU A 306 17.75 16.03 -15.30
N HIS A 307 16.55 16.54 -15.03
CA HIS A 307 15.86 17.52 -15.89
C HIS A 307 15.82 17.14 -17.37
N SER A 308 15.75 15.84 -17.66
CA SER A 308 15.89 15.26 -18.99
C SER A 308 14.62 14.51 -19.36
N GLN A 309 14.03 14.88 -20.49
CA GLN A 309 12.86 14.22 -21.08
C GLN A 309 13.14 13.98 -22.57
N PRO A 310 12.92 12.76 -23.08
CA PRO A 310 13.16 12.47 -24.48
C PRO A 310 12.09 13.12 -25.37
N ASP A 311 12.52 13.60 -26.54
CA ASP A 311 11.64 14.23 -27.53
C ASP A 311 10.88 13.18 -28.36
N SER A 312 11.57 12.09 -28.69
CA SER A 312 11.03 10.99 -29.49
C SER A 312 11.77 9.69 -29.25
N VAL A 313 11.07 8.57 -29.42
CA VAL A 313 11.63 7.22 -29.36
C VAL A 313 11.29 6.47 -30.64
N HIS A 314 12.29 5.78 -31.20
CA HIS A 314 12.12 4.87 -32.33
C HIS A 314 12.74 3.51 -32.01
N TYR A 315 12.22 2.46 -32.62
CA TYR A 315 12.80 1.12 -32.52
C TYR A 315 13.13 0.59 -33.92
N ARG A 316 14.42 0.33 -34.17
CA ARG A 316 14.97 -0.12 -35.47
C ARG A 316 16.14 -1.06 -35.23
N ASP A 317 16.30 -2.05 -36.10
CA ASP A 317 17.42 -3.00 -36.07
C ASP A 317 17.65 -3.66 -34.69
N GLY A 318 16.57 -3.90 -33.95
CA GLY A 318 16.62 -4.52 -32.62
C GLY A 318 17.03 -3.59 -31.48
N GLN A 319 17.08 -2.27 -31.70
CA GLN A 319 17.53 -1.28 -30.72
C GLN A 319 16.59 -0.08 -30.62
N PHE A 320 16.55 0.52 -29.44
CA PHE A 320 15.88 1.79 -29.20
C PHE A 320 16.83 2.94 -29.55
N HIS A 321 16.30 3.92 -30.28
CA HIS A 321 16.93 5.22 -30.55
C HIS A 321 16.09 6.29 -29.89
N THR A 322 16.60 6.86 -28.80
CA THR A 322 15.91 7.86 -27.99
C THR A 322 16.57 9.22 -28.16
N ARG A 323 15.86 10.14 -28.80
CA ARG A 323 16.31 11.52 -28.98
C ARG A 323 16.14 12.32 -27.70
N LEU A 324 17.20 12.97 -27.26
CA LEU A 324 17.23 13.88 -26.11
C LEU A 324 18.00 15.15 -26.53
N GLY A 325 17.27 16.16 -26.99
CA GLY A 325 17.88 17.33 -27.64
C GLY A 325 18.67 16.92 -28.88
N GLU A 326 19.96 17.27 -28.91
CA GLU A 326 20.87 16.90 -30.01
C GLU A 326 21.46 15.49 -29.87
N ALA A 327 21.31 14.83 -28.71
CA ALA A 327 21.83 13.49 -28.48
C ALA A 327 20.86 12.40 -28.94
N ASP A 328 21.40 11.30 -29.46
CA ASP A 328 20.67 10.05 -29.70
C ASP A 328 21.21 8.96 -28.76
N LEU A 329 20.36 8.47 -27.86
CA LEU A 329 20.70 7.42 -26.91
C LEU A 329 20.25 6.07 -27.46
N ILE A 330 21.22 5.17 -27.62
CA ILE A 330 20.98 3.82 -28.13
C ILE A 330 20.94 2.82 -26.98
N SER A 331 19.84 2.07 -26.85
CA SER A 331 19.69 1.02 -25.84
C SER A 331 19.07 -0.26 -26.42
N ASP A 332 19.31 -1.39 -25.74
CA ASP A 332 18.78 -2.70 -26.15
C ASP A 332 17.39 -2.94 -25.54
N ALA A 333 17.12 -2.33 -24.38
CA ALA A 333 15.81 -2.28 -23.76
C ALA A 333 15.50 -0.86 -23.26
N LEU A 334 14.20 -0.56 -23.12
CA LEU A 334 13.71 0.71 -22.60
C LEU A 334 12.61 0.44 -21.56
N LEU A 335 12.82 0.84 -20.32
CA LEU A 335 11.85 0.75 -19.22
C LEU A 335 11.14 2.08 -19.01
N VAL A 336 9.82 2.08 -19.12
CA VAL A 336 8.94 3.20 -18.78
C VAL A 336 8.39 2.98 -17.37
N ALA A 337 8.82 3.83 -16.44
CA ALA A 337 8.44 3.79 -15.02
C ALA A 337 8.10 5.20 -14.50
N THR A 338 7.20 5.90 -15.20
CA THR A 338 6.87 7.32 -14.96
C THR A 338 5.73 7.55 -13.96
N GLY A 339 5.09 6.48 -13.49
CA GLY A 339 3.95 6.54 -12.58
C GLY A 339 2.94 5.44 -12.86
N ARG A 340 1.78 5.52 -12.20
CA ARG A 340 0.69 4.57 -12.36
C ARG A 340 -0.64 5.33 -12.48
N ARG A 341 -1.55 4.81 -13.28
CA ARG A 341 -2.89 5.37 -13.54
C ARG A 341 -3.96 4.44 -13.00
N ALA A 342 -4.98 4.98 -12.34
CA ALA A 342 -6.08 4.21 -11.78
C ALA A 342 -6.86 3.45 -12.89
N ASN A 343 -7.33 2.25 -12.58
CA ASN A 343 -8.11 1.43 -13.51
C ASN A 343 -9.61 1.72 -13.37
N THR A 344 -10.03 2.88 -13.87
CA THR A 344 -11.39 3.43 -13.66
C THR A 344 -12.13 3.82 -14.95
N ASP A 345 -11.43 3.97 -16.07
CA ASP A 345 -12.01 4.51 -17.31
C ASP A 345 -13.23 3.74 -17.82
N ASP A 346 -13.15 2.40 -17.80
CA ASP A 346 -14.16 1.52 -18.39
C ASP A 346 -15.23 1.07 -17.40
N LEU A 347 -15.28 1.65 -16.20
CA LEU A 347 -16.19 1.22 -15.14
C LEU A 347 -17.59 1.86 -15.25
N GLY A 348 -17.77 2.91 -16.05
CA GLY A 348 -19.06 3.61 -16.14
C GLY A 348 -19.35 4.54 -14.94
N LEU A 349 -18.30 5.03 -14.27
CA LEU A 349 -18.41 5.84 -13.05
C LEU A 349 -19.06 7.22 -13.27
N GLU A 350 -18.84 7.82 -14.45
CA GLU A 350 -19.37 9.14 -14.79
C GLU A 350 -20.90 9.16 -14.79
N ALA A 351 -21.53 8.13 -15.37
CA ALA A 351 -22.99 7.98 -15.38
C ALA A 351 -23.60 7.84 -13.98
N LEU A 352 -22.80 7.43 -12.98
CA LEU A 352 -23.22 7.32 -11.58
C LEU A 352 -22.92 8.56 -10.74
N GLY A 353 -22.14 9.53 -11.26
CA GLY A 353 -21.66 10.67 -10.48
C GLY A 353 -20.62 10.30 -9.41
N VAL A 354 -19.87 9.21 -9.61
CA VAL A 354 -18.74 8.87 -8.72
C VAL A 354 -17.58 9.82 -9.01
N ALA A 355 -17.22 10.66 -8.03
CA ALA A 355 -16.17 11.65 -8.19
C ALA A 355 -14.79 11.00 -8.31
N CYS A 356 -14.02 11.47 -9.28
CA CYS A 356 -12.62 11.10 -9.48
C CYS A 356 -11.75 12.37 -9.53
N ASN A 357 -10.48 12.25 -9.14
CA ASN A 357 -9.52 13.33 -9.35
C ASN A 357 -9.11 13.45 -10.83
N ALA A 358 -8.27 14.45 -11.15
CA ALA A 358 -7.80 14.69 -12.53
C ALA A 358 -7.01 13.52 -13.16
N GLN A 359 -6.52 12.58 -12.36
CA GLN A 359 -5.81 11.38 -12.80
C GLN A 359 -6.74 10.16 -12.92
N GLY A 360 -8.04 10.34 -12.70
CA GLY A 360 -9.05 9.29 -12.75
C GLY A 360 -9.12 8.43 -11.49
N ALA A 361 -8.44 8.79 -10.40
CA ALA A 361 -8.52 8.04 -9.15
C ALA A 361 -9.80 8.42 -8.38
N ILE A 362 -10.51 7.42 -7.86
CA ILE A 362 -11.78 7.61 -7.13
C ILE A 362 -11.51 8.37 -5.83
N ALA A 363 -12.20 9.48 -5.63
CA ALA A 363 -12.15 10.23 -4.38
C ALA A 363 -12.89 9.44 -3.29
N VAL A 364 -12.21 9.23 -2.16
CA VAL A 364 -12.77 8.54 -0.99
C VAL A 364 -12.53 9.30 0.29
N ASP A 365 -13.45 9.17 1.24
CA ASP A 365 -13.25 9.62 2.63
C ASP A 365 -12.37 8.61 3.42
N SER A 366 -12.09 8.93 4.68
CA SER A 366 -11.33 8.03 5.58
C SER A 366 -12.05 6.72 5.90
N ALA A 367 -13.34 6.62 5.58
CA ALA A 367 -14.17 5.42 5.69
C ALA A 367 -14.27 4.65 4.35
N MET A 368 -13.46 5.01 3.34
CA MET A 368 -13.42 4.43 2.00
C MET A 368 -14.72 4.59 1.18
N ARG A 369 -15.61 5.49 1.60
CA ARG A 369 -16.87 5.79 0.90
C ARG A 369 -16.57 6.67 -0.31
N SER A 370 -17.17 6.34 -1.46
CA SER A 370 -17.20 7.25 -2.61
C SER A 370 -18.29 8.31 -2.44
N THR A 371 -18.46 9.21 -3.42
CA THR A 371 -19.58 10.16 -3.44
C THR A 371 -20.96 9.51 -3.60
N VAL A 372 -21.02 8.24 -3.99
CA VAL A 372 -22.28 7.51 -4.20
C VAL A 372 -22.51 6.51 -3.08
N ALA A 373 -23.66 6.61 -2.41
CA ALA A 373 -24.04 5.73 -1.31
C ALA A 373 -24.07 4.26 -1.73
N GLY A 374 -23.38 3.43 -0.95
CA GLY A 374 -23.24 2.00 -1.20
C GLY A 374 -22.12 1.61 -2.17
N ILE A 375 -21.40 2.59 -2.73
CA ILE A 375 -20.19 2.36 -3.52
C ILE A 375 -18.97 2.83 -2.72
N PHE A 376 -18.02 1.93 -2.55
CA PHE A 376 -16.75 2.14 -1.85
C PHE A 376 -15.59 1.96 -2.84
N ALA A 377 -14.43 2.54 -2.53
CA ALA A 377 -13.21 2.27 -3.26
C ALA A 377 -12.00 2.10 -2.32
N ALA A 378 -11.07 1.21 -2.67
CA ALA A 378 -9.88 0.96 -1.87
C ALA A 378 -8.67 0.55 -2.72
N GLY A 379 -7.48 0.90 -2.24
CA GLY A 379 -6.21 0.65 -2.93
C GLY A 379 -5.96 1.61 -4.09
N ASP A 380 -5.06 1.24 -5.00
CA ASP A 380 -4.50 2.15 -6.01
C ASP A 380 -5.50 2.74 -7.03
N CYS A 381 -6.75 2.27 -7.04
CA CYS A 381 -7.81 2.89 -7.85
C CYS A 381 -8.39 4.16 -7.22
N SER A 382 -8.07 4.42 -5.96
CA SER A 382 -8.54 5.56 -5.16
C SER A 382 -7.44 6.60 -4.94
N THR A 383 -7.78 7.70 -4.28
CA THR A 383 -6.84 8.76 -3.88
C THR A 383 -5.88 8.37 -2.75
N LEU A 384 -5.90 7.11 -2.29
CA LEU A 384 -5.03 6.60 -1.23
C LEU A 384 -3.59 6.37 -1.70
N PRO A 385 -2.59 6.40 -0.79
CA PRO A 385 -1.22 5.99 -1.10
C PRO A 385 -1.13 4.56 -1.65
N GLN A 386 -0.30 4.37 -2.68
CA GLN A 386 -0.17 3.13 -3.46
C GLN A 386 0.77 2.12 -2.79
N TYR A 387 0.39 1.65 -1.61
CA TYR A 387 1.10 0.60 -0.88
C TYR A 387 0.18 -0.58 -0.59
N VAL A 388 0.72 -1.80 -0.68
CA VAL A 388 -0.08 -3.01 -0.47
C VAL A 388 -0.71 -3.09 0.92
N TYR A 389 0.00 -2.63 1.95
CA TYR A 389 -0.50 -2.59 3.33
C TYR A 389 -1.56 -1.49 3.53
N VAL A 390 -1.48 -0.38 2.80
CA VAL A 390 -2.56 0.63 2.76
C VAL A 390 -3.79 0.07 2.06
N ALA A 391 -3.61 -0.57 0.90
CA ALA A 391 -4.70 -1.19 0.15
C ALA A 391 -5.44 -2.26 0.98
N ALA A 392 -4.71 -3.14 1.66
CA ALA A 392 -5.31 -4.14 2.54
C ALA A 392 -6.04 -3.51 3.73
N ALA A 393 -5.40 -2.55 4.42
CA ALA A 393 -6.00 -1.83 5.55
C ALA A 393 -7.29 -1.08 5.16
N ALA A 394 -7.29 -0.44 3.99
CA ALA A 394 -8.44 0.24 3.40
C ALA A 394 -9.56 -0.76 3.05
N GLY A 395 -9.23 -1.88 2.40
CA GLY A 395 -10.19 -2.94 2.06
C GLY A 395 -10.90 -3.51 3.28
N THR A 396 -10.17 -3.83 4.35
CA THR A 396 -10.75 -4.31 5.61
C THR A 396 -11.73 -3.30 6.22
N ARG A 397 -11.37 -2.01 6.23
CA ARG A 397 -12.22 -0.95 6.80
C ARG A 397 -13.45 -0.66 5.92
N ALA A 398 -13.28 -0.65 4.60
CA ALA A 398 -14.39 -0.59 3.66
C ALA A 398 -15.40 -1.72 3.91
N ALA A 399 -14.91 -2.95 4.14
CA ALA A 399 -15.76 -4.08 4.50
C ALA A 399 -16.52 -3.88 5.82
N VAL A 400 -15.87 -3.37 6.87
CA VAL A 400 -16.55 -3.02 8.13
C VAL A 400 -17.69 -2.02 7.87
N ASN A 401 -17.45 -1.02 7.03
CA ASN A 401 -18.42 0.04 6.74
C ASN A 401 -19.56 -0.44 5.84
N MET A 402 -19.27 -1.35 4.89
CA MET A 402 -20.30 -2.01 4.08
C MET A 402 -21.23 -2.89 4.92
N LEU A 403 -20.76 -3.41 6.06
CA LEU A 403 -21.55 -4.16 7.05
C LEU A 403 -22.31 -3.25 8.05
N GLY A 404 -22.24 -1.93 7.88
CA GLY A 404 -22.91 -0.96 8.77
C GLY A 404 -22.08 -0.49 9.96
N GLY A 405 -20.78 -0.81 10.01
CA GLY A 405 -19.85 -0.23 10.99
C GLY A 405 -19.35 1.17 10.61
N ASP A 406 -18.47 1.72 11.45
CA ASP A 406 -17.82 3.02 11.23
C ASP A 406 -16.33 2.98 11.57
N ALA A 407 -15.54 2.41 10.66
CA ALA A 407 -14.10 2.28 10.75
C ALA A 407 -13.40 3.31 9.86
N GLN A 408 -12.40 3.99 10.44
CA GLN A 408 -11.59 5.01 9.76
C GLN A 408 -10.18 4.49 9.48
N LEU A 409 -9.60 4.92 8.36
CA LEU A 409 -8.20 4.72 8.01
C LEU A 409 -7.37 5.93 8.41
N ASP A 410 -6.50 5.74 9.39
CA ASP A 410 -5.52 6.73 9.82
C ASP A 410 -4.17 6.46 9.14
N LEU A 411 -3.67 7.47 8.42
CA LEU A 411 -2.39 7.43 7.69
C LEU A 411 -1.39 8.47 8.22
N ALA A 412 -1.63 9.07 9.39
CA ALA A 412 -0.72 10.05 9.99
C ALA A 412 0.68 9.45 10.24
N VAL A 413 0.75 8.15 10.52
CA VAL A 413 1.99 7.39 10.71
C VAL A 413 2.06 6.29 9.65
N LEU A 414 2.45 6.69 8.44
CA LEU A 414 2.63 5.78 7.30
C LEU A 414 4.13 5.61 7.00
N PRO A 415 4.75 4.47 7.35
CA PRO A 415 6.10 4.17 6.90
C PRO A 415 6.09 3.86 5.40
N ALA A 416 7.15 4.23 4.70
CA ALA A 416 7.39 3.91 3.30
C ALA A 416 8.84 3.50 3.08
N VAL A 417 9.09 2.58 2.15
CA VAL A 417 10.43 2.04 1.86
C VAL A 417 10.64 1.95 0.34
N VAL A 418 11.83 2.35 -0.11
CA VAL A 418 12.35 2.10 -1.46
C VAL A 418 13.52 1.13 -1.32
N PHE A 419 13.42 0.00 -2.01
CA PHE A 419 14.38 -1.10 -1.89
C PHE A 419 15.59 -0.93 -2.83
N THR A 420 16.09 0.30 -2.95
CA THR A 420 17.46 0.55 -3.42
C THR A 420 18.46 0.11 -2.34
N ASP A 421 19.74 0.16 -2.68
CA ASP A 421 20.82 -0.05 -1.73
C ASP A 421 21.81 1.14 -1.81
N PRO A 422 21.91 1.97 -0.76
CA PRO A 422 21.16 1.88 0.50
C PRO A 422 19.65 2.10 0.32
N GLN A 423 18.87 1.57 1.26
CA GLN A 423 17.41 1.70 1.25
C GLN A 423 17.02 3.12 1.63
N VAL A 424 15.99 3.65 0.97
CA VAL A 424 15.31 4.85 1.45
C VAL A 424 14.14 4.42 2.31
N ALA A 425 13.99 5.01 3.49
CA ALA A 425 12.80 4.82 4.30
C ALA A 425 12.33 6.13 4.95
N THR A 426 11.02 6.33 5.02
CA THR A 426 10.42 7.57 5.55
C THR A 426 9.20 7.28 6.39
N VAL A 427 8.96 8.06 7.44
CA VAL A 427 7.71 8.08 8.18
C VAL A 427 7.46 9.48 8.75
N GLY A 428 6.20 9.90 8.80
CA GLY A 428 5.82 11.23 9.29
C GLY A 428 6.19 12.35 8.31
N LEU A 429 6.43 13.54 8.85
CA LEU A 429 6.68 14.76 8.06
C LEU A 429 8.16 14.95 7.76
N ASP A 430 8.49 15.32 6.52
CA ASP A 430 9.76 15.97 6.24
C ASP A 430 9.74 17.44 6.68
N GLU A 431 10.89 18.11 6.63
CA GLU A 431 11.01 19.49 7.10
C GLU A 431 10.05 20.44 6.35
N LYS A 432 9.94 20.27 5.03
CA LYS A 432 9.10 21.13 4.18
C LYS A 432 7.63 20.94 4.53
N ALA A 433 7.19 19.69 4.67
CA ALA A 433 5.83 19.34 5.04
C ALA A 433 5.47 19.80 6.45
N ALA A 434 6.39 19.66 7.41
CA ALA A 434 6.20 20.12 8.78
C ALA A 434 6.06 21.65 8.86
N ARG A 435 6.91 22.41 8.15
CA ARG A 435 6.78 23.87 8.06
C ARG A 435 5.48 24.29 7.37
N ALA A 436 5.10 23.61 6.29
CA ALA A 436 3.83 23.88 5.60
C ALA A 436 2.60 23.57 6.46
N ALA A 437 2.70 22.62 7.38
CA ALA A 437 1.68 22.31 8.38
C ALA A 437 1.68 23.28 9.58
N GLY A 438 2.55 24.29 9.60
CA GLY A 438 2.57 25.34 10.63
C GLY A 438 3.47 25.05 11.83
N HIS A 439 4.26 23.98 11.81
CA HIS A 439 5.20 23.69 12.89
C HIS A 439 6.42 24.62 12.83
N ARG A 440 6.87 25.08 14.00
CA ARG A 440 8.26 25.52 14.17
C ARG A 440 9.09 24.25 14.32
N VAL A 441 10.11 24.08 13.49
CA VAL A 441 10.84 22.80 13.41
C VAL A 441 12.30 22.95 13.80
N THR A 442 12.78 21.95 14.52
CA THR A 442 14.20 21.67 14.72
C THR A 442 14.54 20.40 13.95
N VAL A 443 15.62 20.44 13.18
CA VAL A 443 16.03 19.32 12.32
C VAL A 443 17.44 18.90 12.69
N ARG A 444 17.66 17.58 12.69
CA ARG A 444 19.00 16.99 12.83
C ARG A 444 19.22 15.93 11.78
N ARG A 445 20.47 15.81 11.37
CA ARG A 445 20.95 14.85 10.39
C ARG A 445 22.21 14.22 10.93
N LEU A 446 22.19 12.90 11.07
CA LEU A 446 23.33 12.07 11.44
C LEU A 446 23.81 11.35 10.18
N ASN A 447 25.06 11.58 9.78
CA ASN A 447 25.66 10.82 8.69
C ASN A 447 26.04 9.41 9.20
N LEU A 448 26.04 8.41 8.31
CA LEU A 448 26.31 7.02 8.73
C LEU A 448 27.78 6.76 9.12
N ASP A 449 28.70 7.67 8.85
CA ASP A 449 30.06 7.64 9.42
C ASP A 449 30.10 7.86 10.93
N GLN A 450 28.97 8.25 11.53
CA GLN A 450 28.78 8.36 12.98
C GLN A 450 28.00 7.16 13.56
N VAL A 451 27.60 6.18 12.74
CA VAL A 451 26.83 5.01 13.20
C VAL A 451 27.78 3.81 13.33
N PRO A 452 27.98 3.24 14.54
CA PRO A 452 28.92 2.14 14.78
C PRO A 452 28.72 0.94 13.84
N ARG A 453 27.45 0.56 13.55
CA ARG A 453 27.16 -0.53 12.62
C ARG A 453 27.66 -0.27 11.20
N ALA A 454 27.49 0.97 10.71
CA ALA A 454 27.93 1.36 9.37
C ALA A 454 29.46 1.42 9.27
N LEU A 455 30.12 1.93 10.33
CA LEU A 455 31.58 1.87 10.46
C LEU A 455 32.10 0.42 10.45
N ALA A 456 31.49 -0.46 11.24
CA ALA A 456 31.85 -1.89 11.27
C ALA A 456 31.56 -2.62 9.95
N ASN A 457 30.64 -2.10 9.13
CA ASN A 457 30.37 -2.59 7.78
C ASN A 457 31.37 -2.06 6.74
N PHE A 458 32.17 -1.04 7.08
CA PHE A 458 32.97 -0.27 6.12
C PHE A 458 32.12 0.33 4.99
N ASP A 459 30.84 0.61 5.28
CA ASP A 459 29.90 1.24 4.37
C ASP A 459 29.12 2.31 5.11
N THR A 460 29.55 3.56 4.93
CA THR A 460 29.00 4.76 5.58
C THR A 460 28.14 5.59 4.63
N ARG A 461 27.67 4.98 3.52
CA ARG A 461 26.82 5.67 2.54
C ARG A 461 25.45 5.97 3.12
N GLY A 462 25.14 7.25 3.34
CA GLY A 462 23.81 7.72 3.65
C GLY A 462 23.70 8.42 5.00
N PHE A 463 22.50 8.47 5.55
CA PHE A 463 22.18 9.26 6.74
C PHE A 463 20.83 8.88 7.39
N ILE A 464 20.64 9.39 8.59
CA ILE A 464 19.36 9.43 9.31
C ILE A 464 19.04 10.89 9.62
N LYS A 465 17.88 11.37 9.20
CA LYS A 465 17.39 12.74 9.45
C LYS A 465 16.11 12.68 10.28
N MET A 466 16.03 13.54 11.31
CA MET A 466 14.89 13.66 12.20
C MET A 466 14.36 15.09 12.17
N VAL A 467 13.04 15.20 12.15
CA VAL A 467 12.29 16.46 12.23
C VAL A 467 11.51 16.45 13.53
N ALA A 468 11.71 17.46 14.36
CA ALA A 468 11.01 17.64 15.62
C ALA A 468 10.31 19.00 15.67
N ASP A 469 9.24 19.08 16.44
CA ASP A 469 8.59 20.34 16.79
C ASP A 469 9.46 21.09 17.81
N ALA A 470 9.82 22.34 17.52
CA ALA A 470 10.75 23.14 18.32
C ALA A 470 10.16 23.58 19.66
N ASP A 471 8.85 23.50 19.85
CA ASP A 471 8.16 24.01 21.03
C ASP A 471 7.84 22.91 22.02
N THR A 472 7.64 21.70 21.50
CA THR A 472 7.19 20.54 22.28
C THR A 472 8.19 19.39 22.32
N ASP A 473 9.27 19.49 21.55
CA ASP A 473 10.26 18.44 21.28
C ASP A 473 9.67 17.14 20.73
N ARG A 474 8.41 17.17 20.25
CA ARG A 474 7.76 15.99 19.68
C ARG A 474 8.42 15.62 18.36
N LEU A 475 8.70 14.33 18.18
CA LEU A 475 9.12 13.81 16.89
C LEU A 475 7.96 14.00 15.88
N LEU A 476 8.27 14.58 14.72
CA LEU A 476 7.31 14.83 13.64
C LEU A 476 7.55 13.92 12.43
N GLY A 477 8.80 13.52 12.20
CA GLY A 477 9.12 12.58 11.13
C GLY A 477 10.58 12.18 11.08
N VAL A 478 10.85 11.10 10.36
CA VAL A 478 12.18 10.53 10.17
C VAL A 478 12.37 10.16 8.70
N GLN A 479 13.53 10.52 8.16
CA GLN A 479 13.97 10.17 6.81
C GLN A 479 15.31 9.43 6.89
N VAL A 480 15.39 8.29 6.21
CA VAL A 480 16.52 7.37 6.30
C VAL A 480 17.00 7.05 4.90
N LEU A 481 18.31 7.11 4.72
CA LEU A 481 19.04 6.53 3.59
C LEU A 481 20.13 5.65 4.19
N ALA A 482 19.89 4.34 4.32
CA ALA A 482 20.81 3.43 4.99
C ALA A 482 20.60 1.97 4.56
N ALA A 483 21.62 1.13 4.73
CA ALA A 483 21.41 -0.32 4.74
C ALA A 483 20.39 -0.67 5.84
N GLU A 484 19.44 -1.57 5.55
CA GLU A 484 18.36 -1.94 6.46
C GLU A 484 17.46 -0.76 6.93
N GLY A 485 17.40 0.32 6.13
CA GLY A 485 16.56 1.49 6.43
C GLY A 485 15.08 1.14 6.61
N GLY A 486 14.58 0.15 5.87
CA GLY A 486 13.20 -0.34 5.98
C GLY A 486 12.89 -1.05 7.30
N GLU A 487 13.91 -1.58 7.99
CA GLU A 487 13.74 -2.20 9.31
C GLU A 487 13.71 -1.13 10.40
N LEU A 488 14.69 -0.22 10.39
CA LEU A 488 14.82 0.78 11.46
C LEU A 488 13.71 1.84 11.43
N ILE A 489 13.13 2.15 10.26
CA ILE A 489 12.02 3.10 10.15
C ILE A 489 10.79 2.68 10.95
N GLN A 490 10.61 1.38 11.20
CA GLN A 490 9.47 0.88 11.96
C GLN A 490 9.55 1.29 13.44
N THR A 491 10.75 1.38 14.01
CA THR A 491 10.94 1.95 15.36
C THR A 491 10.53 3.42 15.41
N ALA A 492 10.91 4.21 14.39
CA ALA A 492 10.49 5.60 14.27
C ALA A 492 8.97 5.73 14.11
N ALA A 493 8.32 4.82 13.37
CA ALA A 493 6.87 4.77 13.24
C ALA A 493 6.18 4.51 14.59
N VAL A 494 6.70 3.57 15.39
CA VAL A 494 6.18 3.31 16.74
C VAL A 494 6.35 4.54 17.64
N ALA A 495 7.51 5.20 17.62
CA ALA A 495 7.77 6.42 18.39
C ALA A 495 6.80 7.55 18.03
N LEU A 496 6.56 7.78 16.73
CA LEU A 496 5.58 8.75 16.23
C LEU A 496 4.16 8.41 16.68
N ARG A 497 3.77 7.14 16.58
CA ARG A 497 2.43 6.68 17.00
C ARG A 497 2.22 6.86 18.50
N ALA A 498 3.27 6.69 19.30
CA ALA A 498 3.24 6.90 20.73
C ALA A 498 3.35 8.38 21.14
N GLY A 499 3.58 9.29 20.19
CA GLY A 499 3.72 10.72 20.46
C GLY A 499 4.99 11.09 21.23
N TRP A 500 6.06 10.31 21.05
CA TRP A 500 7.33 10.49 21.74
C TRP A 500 8.01 11.82 21.43
N ARG A 501 8.68 12.37 22.44
CA ARG A 501 9.66 13.43 22.31
C ARG A 501 11.02 12.88 21.89
N ILE A 502 11.90 13.76 21.45
CA ILE A 502 13.28 13.42 21.12
C ILE A 502 14.01 12.75 22.30
N GLU A 503 13.82 13.28 23.52
CA GLU A 503 14.44 12.71 24.74
C GLU A 503 13.93 11.30 25.05
N ASP A 504 12.64 11.03 24.82
CA ASP A 504 12.07 9.68 25.02
C ASP A 504 12.81 8.67 24.14
N LEU A 505 13.11 9.01 22.89
CA LEU A 505 13.86 8.15 21.98
C LEU A 505 15.35 8.06 22.35
N ALA A 506 15.97 9.18 22.75
CA ALA A 506 17.39 9.25 23.11
C ALA A 506 17.73 8.45 24.39
N SER A 507 16.82 8.45 25.37
CA SER A 507 16.97 7.80 26.67
C SER A 507 16.87 6.27 26.62
N MET A 508 16.33 5.72 25.53
CA MET A 508 16.12 4.28 25.38
C MET A 508 17.45 3.52 25.24
N LEU A 509 17.47 2.28 25.72
CA LEU A 509 18.55 1.35 25.46
C LEU A 509 18.38 0.76 24.06
N PHE A 510 19.34 1.04 23.18
CA PHE A 510 19.45 0.42 21.86
C PHE A 510 20.64 -0.55 21.87
N PRO A 511 20.52 -1.73 21.22
CA PRO A 511 21.66 -2.62 21.08
C PRO A 511 22.78 -1.96 20.25
N TYR A 512 23.98 -1.92 20.81
CA TYR A 512 25.19 -1.43 20.14
C TYR A 512 25.47 -2.23 18.85
N LEU A 513 26.00 -1.55 17.83
CA LEU A 513 26.29 -2.15 16.51
C LEU A 513 25.04 -2.67 15.79
N THR A 514 23.93 -1.97 15.92
CA THR A 514 22.75 -2.15 15.06
C THR A 514 22.50 -0.88 14.25
N MET A 515 21.91 -0.97 13.05
CA MET A 515 21.64 0.25 12.28
C MET A 515 20.58 1.13 12.96
N VAL A 516 19.64 0.51 13.68
CA VAL A 516 18.58 1.20 14.42
C VAL A 516 19.11 2.04 15.59
N GLU A 517 20.29 1.72 16.13
CA GLU A 517 21.01 2.58 17.08
C GLU A 517 21.23 4.00 16.52
N GLY A 518 21.37 4.13 15.20
CA GLY A 518 21.48 5.43 14.54
C GLY A 518 20.27 6.35 14.79
N LEU A 519 19.09 5.82 15.12
CA LEU A 519 17.96 6.65 15.55
C LEU A 519 18.25 7.33 16.90
N LYS A 520 18.73 6.57 17.88
CA LYS A 520 19.12 7.11 19.18
C LYS A 520 20.21 8.16 19.04
N LEU A 521 21.26 7.84 18.29
CA LEU A 521 22.38 8.76 18.06
C LEU A 521 21.90 10.05 17.38
N CYS A 522 21.00 9.94 16.39
CA CYS A 522 20.42 11.11 15.72
C CYS A 522 19.60 11.97 16.71
N ALA A 523 18.81 11.34 17.58
CA ALA A 523 18.04 12.02 18.62
C ALA A 523 18.93 12.76 19.64
N GLN A 524 20.06 12.18 20.04
CA GLN A 524 20.99 12.83 20.98
C GLN A 524 21.64 14.09 20.41
N THR A 525 21.75 14.21 19.08
CA THR A 525 22.31 15.40 18.43
C THR A 525 21.49 16.67 18.63
N PHE A 526 20.23 16.53 19.10
CA PHE A 526 19.40 17.68 19.42
C PHE A 526 19.94 18.45 20.64
N THR A 527 20.60 17.78 21.58
CA THR A 527 21.06 18.35 22.85
C THR A 527 22.58 18.29 23.05
N LYS A 528 23.30 17.42 22.33
CA LYS A 528 24.74 17.17 22.50
C LYS A 528 25.46 17.15 21.14
N ASP A 529 26.77 17.44 21.11
CA ASP A 529 27.61 17.16 19.93
C ASP A 529 27.95 15.67 19.88
N VAL A 530 27.70 15.01 18.75
CA VAL A 530 27.96 13.57 18.59
C VAL A 530 29.44 13.23 18.70
N SER A 531 30.32 14.13 18.27
CA SER A 531 31.77 13.93 18.37
C SER A 531 32.27 13.87 19.81
N GLU A 532 31.47 14.37 20.76
CA GLU A 532 31.75 14.36 22.19
C GLU A 532 31.06 13.20 22.93
N LEU A 533 30.23 12.40 22.23
CA LEU A 533 29.56 11.23 22.80
C LEU A 533 30.50 10.01 22.79
N SER A 534 30.66 9.37 23.94
CA SER A 534 31.31 8.05 23.98
C SER A 534 30.43 7.01 23.28
N CYS A 535 31.04 5.89 22.86
CA CYS A 535 30.39 4.84 22.05
C CYS A 535 29.06 4.29 22.59
N CYS A 536 28.75 4.50 23.87
CA CYS A 536 27.49 4.09 24.51
C CYS A 536 26.85 5.20 25.36
N ALA A 537 27.29 6.47 25.24
CA ALA A 537 26.74 7.54 26.07
C ALA A 537 25.24 7.71 25.79
N GLY A 538 24.43 7.64 26.86
CA GLY A 538 23.00 8.01 26.91
C GLY A 538 22.87 9.47 27.28
#